data_AF-A0A1F9U059-F1
#
_entry.id   AF-A0A1F9U059-F1
#
_cell.length_a   1.000
_cell.length_b   1.000
_cell.length_c   1.000
_cell.angle_alpha   90.00
_cell.angle_beta   90.00
_cell.angle_gamma   90.00
#
_symmetry.space_group_name_H-M   'P 1'
#
loop_
_entity.id
_entity.type
_entity.pdbx_description
1 polymer ?
#
loop_
_entity_poly.entity_id
_entity_poly.type
_entity_poly.pdbx_seq_one_letter_code
_entity_poly.pdbx_strand_id
1 'polypeptide(L)'
;MAEYPGGMEHTTCTTQTDAILIDKRAALDNDLDLLVAHELAHQWFGDLVTCRDWSHAWLNEGFATYFEVLFQKHDKGGDEADYELYHNAKVYFDEESRRYRRPIVCNTFKYPWTVFDRHTYEKGCWVLRMLHNELGEDLWWKVINHYLRKFRDQSVETADLIETIEEVSGRNLKPFFDQWIFKNGHPSFRLHYGWDAKTKKGNLWVLQTQDISQDCPLFKTSVEVRFTGPGWTKNFKEKISEKEHRFSFRLPSEPFNVEFDPDHLILKKMTLRKPQKMWAFQLIKGRSAWSRFAAAAPVAQWGDAASLEMLERAIRREPFWGAACEMVRALGSVKTESAFQRLKGLLKIKNPKVRRVVIEALSQFSHPAAGPLLAPFARRDPSLHVQAEACRALGALRDPKWLPLLRSKLKERSYRDVVSSGALSGLASSRDVSALEILRRNSLPPHSAYHRLTAIRALSDYYKIWPDAVPWICNLITDPDERVNLYAITLLGQLEDERALGALQTAQKDPNSRVRAYADEAVEKISAGIEAKNNKKK
;
A
#
# COMPACT_ATOMS: atom_id res chain seq x y z
N MET A 1 -17.48 17.41 -15.68
CA MET A 1 -16.18 16.89 -16.13
C MET A 1 -15.92 15.63 -15.31
N ALA A 2 -15.48 14.53 -15.94
CA ALA A 2 -14.99 13.40 -15.17
C ALA A 2 -13.78 13.86 -14.35
N GLU A 3 -13.80 13.73 -13.03
CA GLU A 3 -12.62 14.01 -12.21
C GLU A 3 -11.65 12.83 -12.36
N TYR A 4 -10.54 13.06 -13.06
CA TYR A 4 -9.43 12.11 -13.13
C TYR A 4 -8.68 12.10 -11.79
N PRO A 5 -8.53 10.94 -11.13
CA PRO A 5 -7.90 10.87 -9.82
C PRO A 5 -6.37 11.01 -9.95
N GLY A 6 -5.85 12.22 -9.74
CA GLY A 6 -4.41 12.49 -9.75
C GLY A 6 -4.02 13.38 -10.93
N GLY A 7 -3.80 12.75 -12.09
CA GLY A 7 -3.52 13.35 -13.39
C GLY A 7 -4.27 12.64 -14.52
N MET A 8 -4.11 13.13 -15.74
CA MET A 8 -4.59 12.49 -16.96
C MET A 8 -3.67 12.83 -18.13
N GLU A 9 -3.20 11.80 -18.82
CA GLU A 9 -2.10 11.77 -19.76
C GLU A 9 -2.42 12.29 -21.17
N HIS A 10 -3.46 13.12 -21.35
CA HIS A 10 -3.91 13.52 -22.69
C HIS A 10 -2.74 13.93 -23.60
N THR A 11 -2.72 13.35 -24.79
CA THR A 11 -1.66 13.59 -25.78
C THR A 11 -1.44 15.09 -25.99
N THR A 12 -0.17 15.53 -25.93
CA THR A 12 0.28 16.93 -26.01
C THR A 12 -0.10 17.87 -24.85
N CYS A 13 -0.98 17.48 -23.93
CA CYS A 13 -1.42 18.32 -22.81
C CYS A 13 -1.85 17.52 -21.57
N THR A 14 -0.87 17.06 -20.79
CA THR A 14 -1.12 16.40 -19.50
C THR A 14 -1.89 17.32 -18.55
N THR A 15 -3.02 16.84 -18.03
CA THR A 15 -3.79 17.55 -16.99
C THR A 15 -3.40 17.04 -15.62
N GLN A 16 -3.16 17.95 -14.68
CA GLN A 16 -2.92 17.61 -13.27
C GLN A 16 -4.01 18.22 -12.40
N THR A 17 -4.38 17.54 -11.31
CA THR A 17 -5.32 18.10 -10.32
C THR A 17 -4.68 19.23 -9.51
N ASP A 18 -5.51 20.01 -8.82
CA ASP A 18 -5.09 21.05 -7.88
C ASP A 18 -4.19 20.51 -6.74
N ALA A 19 -4.16 19.18 -6.54
CA ALA A 19 -3.21 18.51 -5.68
C ALA A 19 -1.74 18.83 -6.00
N ILE A 20 -1.38 19.11 -7.25
CA ILE A 20 0.03 19.39 -7.60
C ILE A 20 0.54 20.71 -7.02
N LEU A 21 -0.37 21.62 -6.62
CA LEU A 21 -0.04 22.95 -6.14
C LEU A 21 0.34 22.94 -4.65
N ILE A 22 1.60 22.59 -4.37
CA ILE A 22 2.15 22.53 -3.00
C ILE A 22 2.90 23.82 -2.63
N ASP A 23 2.71 24.28 -1.39
CA ASP A 23 3.52 25.34 -0.81
C ASP A 23 4.78 24.78 -0.12
N LYS A 24 5.68 25.67 0.34
CA LYS A 24 6.93 25.28 1.01
C LYS A 24 6.72 24.44 2.28
N ARG A 25 5.59 24.61 2.96
CA ARG A 25 5.28 23.86 4.19
C ARG A 25 4.78 22.46 3.84
N ALA A 26 3.92 22.34 2.83
CA ALA A 26 3.41 21.08 2.31
C ALA A 26 4.53 20.22 1.67
N ALA A 27 5.53 20.85 1.04
CA ALA A 27 6.70 20.16 0.47
C ALA A 27 7.58 19.42 1.50
N LEU A 28 7.41 19.68 2.81
CA LEU A 28 8.09 18.89 3.86
C LEU A 28 7.55 17.45 3.96
N ASP A 29 6.33 17.23 3.48
CA ASP A 29 5.59 15.99 3.67
C ASP A 29 5.17 15.32 2.36
N ASN A 30 4.98 16.11 1.31
CA ASN A 30 4.45 15.65 0.04
C ASN A 30 5.52 15.79 -1.03
N ASP A 31 5.60 14.76 -1.86
CA ASP A 31 6.54 14.61 -2.94
C ASP A 31 5.73 14.06 -4.11
N LEU A 32 5.46 14.91 -5.09
CA LEU A 32 4.52 14.63 -6.17
C LEU A 32 5.24 14.34 -7.48
N ASP A 33 6.57 14.21 -7.44
CA ASP A 33 7.40 13.94 -8.61
C ASP A 33 7.09 12.56 -9.21
N LEU A 34 6.65 11.60 -8.39
CA LEU A 34 6.18 10.30 -8.88
C LEU A 34 4.97 10.43 -9.78
N LEU A 35 3.97 11.23 -9.38
CA LEU A 35 2.78 11.48 -10.22
C LEU A 35 3.20 12.16 -11.53
N VAL A 36 4.12 13.13 -11.50
CA VAL A 36 4.64 13.75 -12.72
C VAL A 36 5.36 12.73 -13.61
N ALA A 37 6.16 11.85 -13.02
CA ALA A 37 6.86 10.79 -13.75
C ALA A 37 5.90 9.76 -14.36
N HIS A 38 4.82 9.40 -13.64
CA HIS A 38 3.75 8.51 -14.12
C HIS A 38 3.08 9.10 -15.36
N GLU A 39 2.59 10.33 -15.28
CA GLU A 39 1.93 10.98 -16.41
C GLU A 39 2.89 11.22 -17.58
N LEU A 40 4.18 11.44 -17.32
CA LEU A 40 5.19 11.57 -18.37
C LEU A 40 5.47 10.23 -19.06
N ALA A 41 5.49 9.12 -18.32
CA ALA A 41 5.72 7.79 -18.88
C ALA A 41 4.62 7.40 -19.88
N HIS A 42 3.40 7.90 -19.68
CA HIS A 42 2.30 7.68 -20.61
C HIS A 42 2.52 8.24 -22.01
N GLN A 43 3.44 9.20 -22.20
CA GLN A 43 3.84 9.65 -23.54
C GLN A 43 4.35 8.50 -24.42
N TRP A 44 4.92 7.44 -23.81
CA TRP A 44 5.30 6.21 -24.51
C TRP A 44 4.26 5.09 -24.34
N PHE A 45 3.75 4.91 -23.11
CA PHE A 45 2.86 3.80 -22.76
C PHE A 45 1.46 4.30 -22.45
N GLY A 46 0.61 4.40 -23.47
CA GLY A 46 -0.74 4.97 -23.38
C GLY A 46 -1.04 5.90 -24.55
N ASP A 47 -0.08 6.75 -24.91
CA ASP A 47 -0.15 7.65 -26.07
C ASP A 47 0.50 7.03 -27.32
N LEU A 48 1.83 6.86 -27.33
CA LEU A 48 2.57 6.37 -28.51
C LEU A 48 2.21 4.93 -28.89
N VAL A 49 2.05 4.08 -27.87
CA VAL A 49 1.56 2.71 -27.98
C VAL A 49 0.50 2.53 -26.92
N THR A 50 -0.71 2.12 -27.30
CA THR A 50 -1.85 2.05 -26.38
C THR A 50 -2.47 0.66 -26.34
N CYS A 51 -3.11 0.27 -25.24
CA CYS A 51 -3.83 -0.99 -25.17
C CYS A 51 -5.00 -1.04 -26.16
N ARG A 52 -5.20 -2.20 -26.83
CA ARG A 52 -6.31 -2.42 -27.78
C ARG A 52 -7.69 -2.37 -27.13
N ASP A 53 -7.79 -2.88 -25.93
CA ASP A 53 -8.98 -2.79 -25.09
C ASP A 53 -8.57 -2.84 -23.61
N TRP A 54 -9.53 -2.58 -22.73
CA TRP A 54 -9.27 -2.43 -21.28
C TRP A 54 -8.78 -3.70 -20.60
N SER A 55 -8.97 -4.89 -21.20
CA SER A 55 -8.37 -6.11 -20.65
C SER A 55 -6.84 -6.06 -20.68
N HIS A 56 -6.25 -5.20 -21.51
CA HIS A 56 -4.82 -4.97 -21.65
C HIS A 56 -4.33 -3.66 -21.00
N ALA A 57 -5.15 -2.98 -20.19
CA ALA A 57 -4.84 -1.67 -19.60
C ALA A 57 -3.51 -1.63 -18.81
N TRP A 58 -3.03 -2.77 -18.29
CA TRP A 58 -1.74 -2.87 -17.60
C TRP A 58 -0.53 -2.53 -18.49
N LEU A 59 -0.66 -2.62 -19.83
CA LEU A 59 0.39 -2.20 -20.76
C LEU A 59 0.60 -0.68 -20.74
N ASN A 60 -0.41 0.08 -20.32
CA ASN A 60 -0.30 1.51 -20.11
C ASN A 60 0.10 1.75 -18.65
N GLU A 61 -0.78 1.36 -17.73
CA GLU A 61 -0.70 1.74 -16.31
C GLU A 61 0.40 1.02 -15.55
N GLY A 62 0.60 -0.27 -15.82
CA GLY A 62 1.68 -1.03 -15.19
C GLY A 62 3.05 -0.47 -15.58
N PHE A 63 3.21 -0.03 -16.84
CA PHE A 63 4.44 0.60 -17.32
C PHE A 63 4.65 1.98 -16.69
N ALA A 64 3.62 2.82 -16.65
CA ALA A 64 3.72 4.13 -16.01
C ALA A 64 4.11 4.00 -14.52
N THR A 65 3.44 3.11 -13.77
CA THR A 65 3.80 2.81 -12.37
C THR A 65 5.20 2.19 -12.24
N TYR A 66 5.67 1.40 -13.20
CA TYR A 66 7.04 0.89 -13.16
C TYR A 66 8.08 1.98 -13.41
N PHE A 67 7.78 2.94 -14.29
CA PHE A 67 8.66 4.07 -14.56
C PHE A 67 8.77 5.03 -13.37
N GLU A 68 7.75 5.13 -12.52
CA GLU A 68 7.87 5.79 -11.20
C GLU A 68 9.03 5.20 -10.38
N VAL A 69 9.10 3.86 -10.29
CA VAL A 69 10.15 3.14 -9.55
C VAL A 69 11.54 3.39 -10.17
N LEU A 70 11.63 3.40 -11.50
CA LEU A 70 12.88 3.69 -12.21
C LEU A 70 13.34 5.13 -11.97
N PHE A 71 12.42 6.10 -12.05
CA PHE A 71 12.68 7.49 -11.77
C PHE A 71 13.15 7.68 -10.33
N GLN A 72 12.46 7.10 -9.36
CA GLN A 72 12.82 7.19 -7.94
C GLN A 72 14.18 6.58 -7.65
N LYS A 73 14.52 5.46 -8.30
CA LYS A 73 15.85 4.85 -8.21
C LYS A 73 16.94 5.79 -8.72
N HIS A 74 16.68 6.49 -9.83
CA HIS A 74 17.62 7.43 -10.42
C HIS A 74 17.78 8.70 -9.56
N ASP A 75 16.66 9.28 -9.11
CA ASP A 75 16.64 10.55 -8.39
C ASP A 75 17.06 10.43 -6.92
N LYS A 76 16.54 9.41 -6.21
CA LYS A 76 16.69 9.27 -4.75
C LYS A 76 17.43 8.00 -4.30
N GLY A 77 17.72 7.09 -5.23
CA GLY A 77 18.52 5.89 -4.98
C GLY A 77 17.72 4.62 -4.69
N GLY A 78 18.43 3.51 -4.51
CA GLY A 78 17.85 2.17 -4.43
C GLY A 78 16.91 1.94 -3.24
N ASP A 79 17.20 2.48 -2.06
CA ASP A 79 16.36 2.26 -0.87
C ASP A 79 14.96 2.90 -1.03
N GLU A 80 14.85 4.03 -1.73
CA GLU A 80 13.55 4.66 -2.05
C GLU A 80 12.76 3.84 -3.07
N ALA A 81 13.41 3.39 -4.15
CA ALA A 81 12.77 2.53 -5.14
C ALA A 81 12.32 1.18 -4.58
N ASP A 82 13.13 0.56 -3.71
CA ASP A 82 12.77 -0.68 -3.01
C ASP A 82 11.60 -0.46 -2.05
N TYR A 83 11.51 0.71 -1.40
CA TYR A 83 10.39 1.06 -0.53
C TYR A 83 9.10 1.32 -1.30
N GLU A 84 9.19 1.89 -2.50
CA GLU A 84 8.04 2.06 -3.41
C GLU A 84 7.52 0.70 -3.88
N LEU A 85 8.41 -0.21 -4.30
CA LEU A 85 8.05 -1.58 -4.61
C LEU A 85 7.38 -2.29 -3.41
N TYR A 86 7.94 -2.12 -2.21
CA TYR A 86 7.33 -2.63 -0.98
C TYR A 86 5.91 -2.07 -0.76
N HIS A 87 5.71 -0.77 -0.99
CA HIS A 87 4.39 -0.13 -0.89
C HIS A 87 3.42 -0.72 -1.92
N ASN A 88 3.83 -0.82 -3.18
CA ASN A 88 3.03 -1.38 -4.28
C ASN A 88 2.59 -2.82 -3.97
N ALA A 89 3.51 -3.66 -3.44
CA ALA A 89 3.16 -5.01 -3.02
C ALA A 89 2.09 -5.01 -1.92
N LYS A 90 2.24 -4.15 -0.91
CA LYS A 90 1.32 -4.07 0.23
C LYS A 90 -0.08 -3.62 -0.20
N VAL A 91 -0.18 -2.62 -1.06
CA VAL A 91 -1.47 -2.11 -1.54
C VAL A 91 -2.18 -3.17 -2.40
N TYR A 92 -1.46 -3.83 -3.30
CA TYR A 92 -1.99 -4.98 -4.05
C TYR A 92 -2.49 -6.10 -3.12
N PHE A 93 -1.70 -6.50 -2.12
CA PHE A 93 -2.10 -7.55 -1.18
C PHE A 93 -3.34 -7.18 -0.34
N ASP A 94 -3.54 -5.90 -0.05
CA ASP A 94 -4.71 -5.41 0.68
C ASP A 94 -5.99 -5.58 -0.14
N GLU A 95 -5.99 -5.12 -1.40
CA GLU A 95 -7.12 -5.27 -2.32
C GLU A 95 -7.44 -6.75 -2.57
N GLU A 96 -6.41 -7.54 -2.88
CA GLU A 96 -6.53 -8.97 -3.17
C GLU A 96 -7.17 -9.75 -2.02
N SER A 97 -6.83 -9.41 -0.78
CA SER A 97 -7.31 -10.13 0.41
C SER A 97 -8.67 -9.65 0.92
N ARG A 98 -9.08 -8.41 0.60
CA ARG A 98 -10.30 -7.80 1.17
C ARG A 98 -11.42 -7.56 0.18
N ARG A 99 -11.12 -7.37 -1.12
CA ARG A 99 -12.11 -6.98 -2.13
C ARG A 99 -12.35 -8.11 -3.11
N TYR A 100 -11.37 -8.42 -3.96
CA TYR A 100 -11.45 -9.50 -4.94
C TYR A 100 -10.05 -9.86 -5.46
N ARG A 101 -9.95 -11.01 -6.12
CA ARG A 101 -8.73 -11.48 -6.80
C ARG A 101 -9.04 -11.75 -8.27
N ARG A 102 -8.26 -11.18 -9.19
CA ARG A 102 -8.38 -11.43 -10.64
C ARG A 102 -7.02 -11.56 -11.34
N PRO A 103 -6.95 -12.12 -12.56
CA PRO A 103 -5.78 -11.99 -13.43
C PRO A 103 -5.55 -10.53 -13.82
N ILE A 104 -4.32 -10.18 -14.24
CA ILE A 104 -4.01 -8.83 -14.74
C ILE A 104 -4.75 -8.58 -16.04
N VAL A 105 -4.61 -9.50 -17.01
CA VAL A 105 -5.41 -9.48 -18.23
C VAL A 105 -6.79 -10.03 -17.92
N CYS A 106 -7.79 -9.16 -17.88
CA CYS A 106 -9.15 -9.48 -17.49
C CYS A 106 -10.14 -8.95 -18.53
N ASN A 107 -10.72 -9.85 -19.32
CA ASN A 107 -11.76 -9.52 -20.31
C ASN A 107 -13.19 -9.58 -19.75
N THR A 108 -13.32 -9.85 -18.45
CA THR A 108 -14.62 -9.96 -17.77
C THR A 108 -14.81 -8.76 -16.85
N PHE A 109 -15.50 -7.73 -17.35
CA PHE A 109 -15.86 -6.55 -16.58
C PHE A 109 -17.18 -5.96 -17.09
N LYS A 110 -18.01 -5.46 -16.18
CA LYS A 110 -19.26 -4.76 -16.53
C LYS A 110 -18.99 -3.32 -16.97
N TYR A 111 -17.99 -2.69 -16.38
CA TYR A 111 -17.62 -1.31 -16.66
C TYR A 111 -16.09 -1.19 -16.86
N PRO A 112 -15.61 -0.46 -17.88
CA PRO A 112 -14.18 -0.27 -18.12
C PRO A 112 -13.35 0.15 -16.91
N TRP A 113 -13.83 1.09 -16.10
CA TRP A 113 -13.10 1.61 -14.93
C TRP A 113 -12.84 0.56 -13.84
N THR A 114 -13.53 -0.60 -13.84
CA THR A 114 -13.33 -1.61 -12.79
C THR A 114 -12.02 -2.37 -12.93
N VAL A 115 -11.38 -2.35 -14.10
CA VAL A 115 -10.04 -2.94 -14.28
C VAL A 115 -8.91 -1.96 -13.97
N PHE A 116 -9.19 -0.70 -13.65
CA PHE A 116 -8.20 0.27 -13.21
C PHE A 116 -8.04 0.17 -11.68
N ASP A 117 -7.41 -0.92 -11.24
CA ASP A 117 -7.29 -1.33 -9.84
C ASP A 117 -5.86 -1.79 -9.49
N ARG A 118 -5.64 -2.33 -8.29
CA ARG A 118 -4.28 -2.66 -7.82
C ARG A 118 -3.66 -3.88 -8.49
N HIS A 119 -4.43 -4.60 -9.29
CA HIS A 119 -3.92 -5.66 -10.15
C HIS A 119 -3.30 -5.07 -11.44
N THR A 120 -3.88 -3.99 -11.96
CA THR A 120 -3.39 -3.34 -13.19
C THR A 120 -2.16 -2.47 -12.92
N TYR A 121 -2.18 -1.66 -11.86
CA TYR A 121 -1.10 -0.72 -11.53
C TYR A 121 0.03 -1.42 -10.76
N GLU A 122 -0.17 -1.71 -9.47
CA GLU A 122 0.90 -2.16 -8.57
C GLU A 122 1.39 -3.58 -8.89
N LYS A 123 0.47 -4.52 -9.12
CA LYS A 123 0.88 -5.87 -9.57
C LYS A 123 1.50 -5.80 -10.97
N GLY A 124 0.99 -4.96 -11.87
CA GLY A 124 1.58 -4.72 -13.20
C GLY A 124 3.03 -4.23 -13.11
N CYS A 125 3.29 -3.21 -12.29
CA CYS A 125 4.61 -2.71 -11.97
C CYS A 125 5.54 -3.82 -11.45
N TRP A 126 5.06 -4.65 -10.52
CA TRP A 126 5.84 -5.78 -10.00
C TRP A 126 6.18 -6.81 -11.07
N VAL A 127 5.25 -7.11 -11.98
CA VAL A 127 5.51 -8.06 -13.07
C VAL A 127 6.54 -7.50 -14.04
N LEU A 128 6.48 -6.21 -14.39
CA LEU A 128 7.51 -5.56 -15.22
C LEU A 128 8.87 -5.53 -14.52
N ARG A 129 8.90 -5.25 -13.22
CA ARG A 129 10.12 -5.32 -12.40
C ARG A 129 10.73 -6.72 -12.36
N MET A 130 9.90 -7.76 -12.28
CA MET A 130 10.35 -9.16 -12.35
C MET A 130 10.87 -9.52 -13.75
N LEU A 131 10.17 -9.05 -14.79
CA LEU A 131 10.54 -9.28 -16.18
C LEU A 131 11.85 -8.57 -16.56
N HIS A 132 12.05 -7.33 -16.12
CA HIS A 132 13.32 -6.60 -16.28
C HIS A 132 14.46 -7.39 -15.63
N ASN A 133 14.26 -7.89 -14.41
CA ASN A 133 15.28 -8.73 -13.76
C ASN A 133 15.54 -10.06 -14.50
N GLU A 134 14.49 -10.69 -15.06
CA GLU A 134 14.64 -11.94 -15.80
C GLU A 134 15.41 -11.74 -17.12
N LEU A 135 15.21 -10.61 -17.80
CA LEU A 135 15.91 -10.26 -19.05
C LEU A 135 17.31 -9.69 -18.81
N GLY A 136 17.51 -8.96 -17.71
CA GLY A 136 18.69 -8.14 -17.47
C GLY A 136 18.65 -6.80 -18.19
N GLU A 137 19.49 -5.86 -17.74
CA GLU A 137 19.46 -4.43 -18.14
C GLU A 137 19.56 -4.24 -19.68
N ASP A 138 20.58 -4.81 -20.31
CA ASP A 138 20.85 -4.60 -21.74
C ASP A 138 19.73 -5.14 -22.62
N LEU A 139 19.20 -6.31 -22.28
CA LEU A 139 18.18 -6.97 -23.07
C LEU A 139 16.81 -6.33 -22.85
N TRP A 140 16.50 -5.92 -21.61
CA TRP A 140 15.30 -5.17 -21.29
C TRP A 140 15.17 -3.93 -22.17
N TRP A 141 16.17 -3.05 -22.20
CA TRP A 141 16.08 -1.82 -22.98
C TRP A 141 16.05 -2.09 -24.49
N LYS A 142 16.70 -3.15 -24.99
CA LYS A 142 16.55 -3.57 -26.39
C LYS A 142 15.12 -3.98 -26.72
N VAL A 143 14.49 -4.78 -25.86
CA VAL A 143 13.08 -5.20 -26.00
C VAL A 143 12.16 -3.98 -26.00
N ILE A 144 12.26 -3.10 -25.00
CA ILE A 144 11.38 -1.93 -24.89
C ILE A 144 11.52 -0.98 -26.09
N ASN A 145 12.75 -0.73 -26.55
CA ASN A 145 12.97 0.07 -27.74
C ASN A 145 12.40 -0.58 -29.01
N HIS A 146 12.54 -1.91 -29.16
CA HIS A 146 11.97 -2.62 -30.30
C HIS A 146 10.44 -2.58 -30.27
N TYR A 147 9.83 -2.83 -29.12
CA TYR A 147 8.39 -2.78 -28.89
C TYR A 147 7.80 -1.43 -29.29
N LEU A 148 8.34 -0.33 -28.74
CA LEU A 148 7.86 1.03 -29.02
C LEU A 148 8.05 1.43 -30.49
N ARG A 149 9.11 0.97 -31.17
CA ARG A 149 9.34 1.24 -32.59
C ARG A 149 8.42 0.45 -33.50
N LYS A 150 8.22 -0.84 -33.19
CA LYS A 150 7.40 -1.77 -33.98
C LYS A 150 5.91 -1.39 -33.93
N PHE A 151 5.42 -1.01 -32.75
CA PHE A 151 4.01 -0.71 -32.50
C PHE A 151 3.70 0.79 -32.38
N ARG A 152 4.62 1.63 -32.84
CA ARG A 152 4.42 3.09 -32.85
C ARG A 152 3.08 3.44 -33.52
N ASP A 153 2.30 4.30 -32.87
CA ASP A 153 1.01 4.82 -33.32
C ASP A 153 -0.06 3.72 -33.51
N GLN A 154 0.08 2.59 -32.79
CA GLN A 154 -0.82 1.44 -32.87
C GLN A 154 -1.37 1.02 -31.50
N SER A 155 -2.45 0.24 -31.56
CA SER A 155 -3.02 -0.41 -30.39
C SER A 155 -2.60 -1.88 -30.29
N VAL A 156 -2.17 -2.28 -29.09
CA VAL A 156 -1.51 -3.56 -28.80
C VAL A 156 -2.24 -4.40 -27.75
N GLU A 157 -2.04 -5.70 -27.83
CA GLU A 157 -2.44 -6.69 -26.85
C GLU A 157 -1.22 -7.21 -26.08
N THR A 158 -1.45 -7.90 -24.97
CA THR A 158 -0.36 -8.53 -24.20
C THR A 158 0.48 -9.48 -25.05
N ALA A 159 -0.14 -10.13 -26.05
CA ALA A 159 0.55 -11.03 -26.98
C ALA A 159 1.66 -10.30 -27.77
N ASP A 160 1.43 -9.06 -28.19
CA ASP A 160 2.41 -8.26 -28.94
C ASP A 160 3.70 -8.01 -28.15
N LEU A 161 3.57 -7.77 -26.83
CA LEU A 161 4.71 -7.63 -25.93
C LEU A 161 5.44 -8.97 -25.76
N ILE A 162 4.70 -10.07 -25.59
CA ILE A 162 5.29 -11.43 -25.47
C ILE A 162 6.10 -11.73 -26.73
N GLU A 163 5.50 -11.58 -27.91
CA GLU A 163 6.16 -11.83 -29.19
C GLU A 163 7.40 -10.96 -29.38
N THR A 164 7.34 -9.68 -28.99
CA THR A 164 8.50 -8.79 -29.03
C THR A 164 9.64 -9.29 -28.14
N ILE A 165 9.33 -9.75 -26.93
CA ILE A 165 10.35 -10.30 -26.04
C ILE A 165 10.96 -11.55 -26.64
N GLU A 166 10.15 -12.46 -27.17
CA GLU A 166 10.63 -13.71 -27.78
C GLU A 166 11.49 -13.44 -29.02
N GLU A 167 11.07 -12.49 -29.86
CA GLU A 167 11.78 -12.05 -31.07
C GLU A 167 13.18 -11.49 -30.74
N VAL A 168 13.27 -10.60 -29.75
CA VAL A 168 14.54 -9.92 -29.40
C VAL A 168 15.45 -10.78 -28.51
N SER A 169 14.87 -11.58 -27.61
CA SER A 169 15.64 -12.38 -26.63
C SER A 169 15.96 -13.79 -27.10
N GLY A 170 15.17 -14.37 -28.01
CA GLY A 170 15.21 -15.79 -28.34
C GLY A 170 14.75 -16.71 -27.20
N ARG A 171 14.13 -16.18 -26.14
CA ARG A 171 13.71 -16.92 -24.95
C ARG A 171 12.19 -17.06 -24.88
N ASN A 172 11.71 -18.29 -24.69
CA ASN A 172 10.30 -18.53 -24.41
C ASN A 172 9.97 -18.11 -22.97
N LEU A 173 9.23 -17.01 -22.82
CA LEU A 173 8.74 -16.52 -21.53
C LEU A 173 7.25 -16.77 -21.31
N LYS A 174 6.57 -17.49 -22.21
CA LYS A 174 5.15 -17.83 -22.03
C LYS A 174 4.83 -18.39 -20.62
N PRO A 175 5.64 -19.30 -20.00
CA PRO A 175 5.36 -19.76 -18.64
C PRO A 175 5.36 -18.65 -17.57
N PHE A 176 6.14 -17.59 -17.77
CA PHE A 176 6.15 -16.42 -16.90
C PHE A 176 4.83 -15.65 -17.02
N PHE A 177 4.41 -15.32 -18.25
CA PHE A 177 3.15 -14.60 -18.50
C PHE A 177 1.92 -15.41 -18.07
N ASP A 178 1.92 -16.73 -18.32
CA ASP A 178 0.85 -17.63 -17.91
C ASP A 178 0.54 -17.51 -16.41
N GLN A 179 1.56 -17.56 -15.54
CA GLN A 179 1.33 -17.53 -14.09
C GLN A 179 1.16 -16.11 -13.51
N TRP A 180 1.79 -15.09 -14.09
CA TRP A 180 1.82 -13.75 -13.51
C TRP A 180 0.78 -12.79 -14.08
N ILE A 181 0.45 -12.93 -15.37
CA ILE A 181 -0.47 -12.03 -16.09
C ILE A 181 -1.84 -12.69 -16.30
N PHE A 182 -1.86 -13.91 -16.84
CA PHE A 182 -3.11 -14.60 -17.22
C PHE A 182 -3.73 -15.41 -16.08
N LYS A 183 -3.00 -15.58 -14.97
CA LYS A 183 -3.49 -16.21 -13.75
C LYS A 183 -3.49 -15.22 -12.59
N ASN A 184 -4.33 -15.52 -11.60
CA ASN A 184 -4.52 -14.66 -10.46
C ASN A 184 -3.59 -15.03 -9.29
N GLY A 185 -3.53 -14.17 -8.28
CA GLY A 185 -2.75 -14.41 -7.07
C GLY A 185 -1.24 -14.18 -7.23
N HIS A 186 -0.50 -14.71 -6.24
CA HIS A 186 0.94 -14.61 -6.02
C HIS A 186 1.40 -15.76 -5.11
N PRO A 187 2.69 -16.14 -5.10
CA PRO A 187 3.17 -17.18 -4.19
C PRO A 187 3.18 -16.71 -2.73
N SER A 188 2.81 -17.63 -1.84
CA SER A 188 2.98 -17.48 -0.40
C SER A 188 3.93 -18.56 0.11
N PHE A 189 5.06 -18.17 0.68
CA PHE A 189 6.08 -19.11 1.15
C PHE A 189 6.09 -19.24 2.68
N ARG A 190 6.08 -20.48 3.17
CA ARG A 190 6.45 -20.82 4.54
C ARG A 190 7.83 -21.46 4.51
N LEU A 191 8.78 -20.85 5.19
CA LEU A 191 10.20 -21.19 5.13
C LEU A 191 10.69 -21.59 6.52
N HIS A 192 11.45 -22.68 6.62
CA HIS A 192 12.10 -23.08 7.87
C HIS A 192 13.57 -23.37 7.61
N TYR A 193 14.44 -22.67 8.32
CA TYR A 193 15.88 -22.86 8.25
C TYR A 193 16.42 -23.59 9.49
N GLY A 194 17.32 -24.54 9.26
CA GLY A 194 18.11 -25.21 10.30
C GLY A 194 19.58 -25.34 9.90
N TRP A 195 20.46 -25.40 10.89
CA TRP A 195 21.89 -25.63 10.69
C TRP A 195 22.30 -26.98 11.26
N ASP A 196 23.04 -27.76 10.48
CA ASP A 196 23.70 -28.98 10.94
C ASP A 196 25.21 -28.74 11.07
N ALA A 197 25.68 -28.67 12.31
CA ALA A 197 27.09 -28.43 12.64
C ALA A 197 28.01 -29.62 12.28
N LYS A 198 27.50 -30.86 12.32
CA LYS A 198 28.31 -32.06 12.03
C LYS A 198 28.64 -32.13 10.55
N THR A 199 27.66 -31.84 9.70
CA THR A 199 27.82 -31.89 8.24
C THR A 199 28.18 -30.54 7.62
N LYS A 200 28.18 -29.47 8.42
CA LYS A 200 28.36 -28.07 7.98
C LYS A 200 27.35 -27.68 6.89
N LYS A 201 26.10 -28.06 7.08
CA LYS A 201 25.01 -27.82 6.10
C LYS A 201 23.93 -26.91 6.66
N GLY A 202 23.58 -25.89 5.88
CA GLY A 202 22.35 -25.12 6.08
C GLY A 202 21.21 -25.83 5.35
N ASN A 203 20.12 -26.14 6.05
CA ASN A 203 18.95 -26.81 5.48
C ASN A 203 17.79 -25.82 5.44
N LEU A 204 17.23 -25.62 4.24
CA LEU A 204 16.09 -24.74 4.03
C LEU A 204 14.91 -25.55 3.49
N TRP A 205 13.85 -25.60 4.28
CA TRP A 205 12.56 -26.09 3.85
C TRP A 205 11.71 -24.95 3.30
N VAL A 206 11.13 -25.14 2.12
CA VAL A 206 10.30 -24.16 1.41
C VAL A 206 8.96 -24.82 1.07
N LEU A 207 7.87 -24.22 1.54
CA LEU A 207 6.50 -24.67 1.25
C LEU A 207 5.70 -23.53 0.62
N GLN A 208 5.08 -23.78 -0.52
CA GLN A 208 4.06 -22.90 -1.10
C GLN A 208 2.70 -23.14 -0.42
N THR A 209 2.11 -22.08 0.11
CA THR A 209 0.90 -22.14 0.97
C THR A 209 -0.29 -21.35 0.44
N GLN A 210 -0.21 -20.76 -0.75
CA GLN A 210 -1.38 -20.16 -1.39
C GLN A 210 -2.44 -21.22 -1.70
N ASP A 211 -3.70 -20.81 -1.83
CA ASP A 211 -4.80 -21.68 -2.24
C ASP A 211 -4.62 -22.04 -3.73
N ILE A 212 -3.95 -23.17 -3.97
CA ILE A 212 -3.65 -23.65 -5.33
C ILE A 212 -4.95 -24.11 -5.98
N SER A 213 -5.29 -23.50 -7.11
CA SER A 213 -6.47 -23.80 -7.92
C SER A 213 -6.16 -23.68 -9.41
N GLN A 214 -7.18 -23.87 -10.26
CA GLN A 214 -7.05 -23.62 -11.70
C GLN A 214 -6.73 -22.14 -12.00
N ASP A 215 -7.16 -21.22 -11.15
CA ASP A 215 -6.98 -19.77 -11.35
C ASP A 215 -5.74 -19.21 -10.63
N CYS A 216 -5.34 -19.82 -9.52
CA CYS A 216 -4.15 -19.49 -8.75
C CYS A 216 -3.17 -20.67 -8.78
N PRO A 217 -2.21 -20.71 -9.73
CA PRO A 217 -1.38 -21.87 -9.94
C PRO A 217 -0.33 -22.02 -8.83
N LEU A 218 0.36 -23.17 -8.87
CA LEU A 218 1.67 -23.28 -8.27
C LEU A 218 2.65 -22.39 -9.06
N PHE A 219 3.34 -21.47 -8.38
CA PHE A 219 4.28 -20.57 -9.05
C PHE A 219 5.63 -21.24 -9.22
N LYS A 220 6.20 -21.09 -10.42
CA LYS A 220 7.55 -21.52 -10.77
C LYS A 220 8.46 -20.31 -10.85
N THR A 221 9.51 -20.25 -10.03
CA THR A 221 10.42 -19.10 -9.99
C THR A 221 11.83 -19.51 -9.57
N SER A 222 12.82 -18.73 -10.00
CA SER A 222 14.19 -18.83 -9.48
C SER A 222 14.35 -17.85 -8.33
N VAL A 223 14.94 -18.30 -7.22
CA VAL A 223 15.16 -17.48 -6.03
C VAL A 223 16.62 -17.56 -5.60
N GLU A 224 17.18 -16.43 -5.16
CA GLU A 224 18.47 -16.42 -4.49
C GLU A 224 18.30 -16.67 -2.99
N VAL A 225 19.10 -17.59 -2.44
CA VAL A 225 19.28 -17.79 -1.00
C VAL A 225 20.68 -17.32 -0.63
N ARG A 226 20.76 -16.28 0.20
CA ARG A 226 22.02 -15.66 0.62
C ARG A 226 22.36 -16.05 2.04
N PHE A 227 23.56 -16.57 2.23
CA PHE A 227 24.15 -16.86 3.53
C PHE A 227 25.30 -15.90 3.80
N THR A 228 25.31 -15.32 4.99
CA THR A 228 26.39 -14.45 5.46
C THR A 228 27.00 -15.05 6.71
N GLY A 229 28.32 -15.20 6.76
CA GLY A 229 29.07 -15.71 7.91
C GLY A 229 30.37 -14.95 8.17
N PRO A 230 31.27 -15.50 9.00
CA PRO A 230 32.52 -14.83 9.38
C PRO A 230 33.45 -14.58 8.18
N GLY A 231 33.43 -13.35 7.65
CA GLY A 231 34.27 -12.96 6.51
C GLY A 231 33.87 -13.59 5.17
N TRP A 232 32.68 -14.17 5.06
CA TRP A 232 32.20 -14.78 3.83
C TRP A 232 30.72 -14.54 3.56
N THR A 233 30.37 -14.47 2.28
CA THR A 233 28.99 -14.46 1.78
C THR A 233 28.88 -15.49 0.67
N LYS A 234 27.81 -16.28 0.66
CA LYS A 234 27.49 -17.23 -0.40
C LYS A 234 26.05 -17.06 -0.86
N ASN A 235 25.88 -16.95 -2.17
CA ASN A 235 24.57 -16.90 -2.81
C ASN A 235 24.33 -18.21 -3.57
N PHE A 236 23.15 -18.78 -3.41
CA PHE A 236 22.71 -19.97 -4.14
C PHE A 236 21.44 -19.63 -4.90
N LYS A 237 21.42 -19.91 -6.21
CA LYS A 237 20.24 -19.71 -7.05
C LYS A 237 19.48 -21.02 -7.14
N GLU A 238 18.32 -21.08 -6.50
CA GLU A 238 17.47 -22.27 -6.43
C GLU A 238 16.22 -22.09 -7.28
N LYS A 239 15.74 -23.19 -7.88
CA LYS A 239 14.48 -23.20 -8.62
C LYS A 239 13.38 -23.74 -7.73
N ILE A 240 12.33 -22.96 -7.52
CA ILE A 240 11.10 -23.40 -6.89
C ILE A 240 10.13 -23.80 -7.99
N SER A 241 9.81 -25.09 -8.07
CA SER A 241 8.92 -25.64 -9.11
C SER A 241 7.84 -26.58 -8.57
N GLU A 242 7.86 -26.86 -7.26
CA GLU A 242 6.97 -27.81 -6.59
C GLU A 242 6.34 -27.13 -5.37
N LYS A 243 5.32 -27.79 -4.80
CA LYS A 243 4.65 -27.32 -3.59
C LYS A 243 5.62 -27.28 -2.41
N GLU A 244 6.49 -28.28 -2.30
CA GLU A 244 7.46 -28.40 -1.22
C GLU A 244 8.87 -28.61 -1.80
N HIS A 245 9.86 -27.92 -1.26
CA HIS A 245 11.28 -28.10 -1.56
C HIS A 245 12.10 -28.23 -0.28
N ARG A 246 13.18 -29.00 -0.34
CA ARG A 246 14.17 -29.12 0.74
C ARG A 246 15.56 -28.94 0.14
N PHE A 247 16.15 -27.77 0.39
CA PHE A 247 17.49 -27.44 -0.06
C PHE A 247 18.51 -27.67 1.06
N SER A 248 19.70 -28.13 0.67
CA SER A 248 20.82 -28.34 1.59
C SER A 248 22.09 -27.71 1.03
N PHE A 249 22.66 -26.78 1.78
CA PHE A 249 23.77 -25.93 1.34
C PHE A 249 25.02 -26.23 2.16
N ARG A 250 26.13 -26.60 1.51
CA ARG A 250 27.41 -26.78 2.20
C ARG A 250 28.08 -25.43 2.45
N LEU A 251 28.23 -25.06 3.72
CA LEU A 251 28.77 -23.76 4.14
C LEU A 251 30.13 -23.93 4.85
N PRO A 252 31.00 -22.89 4.87
CA PRO A 252 32.29 -22.96 5.56
C PRO A 252 32.16 -23.16 7.08
N SER A 253 31.17 -22.50 7.68
CA SER A 253 30.85 -22.48 9.11
C SER A 253 29.36 -22.20 9.31
N GLU A 254 28.89 -22.18 10.55
CA GLU A 254 27.54 -21.66 10.83
C GLU A 254 27.44 -20.21 10.34
N PRO A 255 26.39 -19.86 9.55
CA PRO A 255 26.19 -18.49 9.11
C PRO A 255 25.67 -17.60 10.25
N PHE A 256 26.00 -16.31 10.18
CA PHE A 256 25.36 -15.26 10.97
C PHE A 256 23.94 -14.97 10.48
N ASN A 257 23.67 -15.15 9.19
CA ASN A 257 22.35 -14.90 8.62
C ASN A 257 22.05 -15.76 7.39
N VAL A 258 20.77 -16.00 7.16
CA VAL A 258 20.20 -16.53 5.92
C VAL A 258 19.05 -15.64 5.47
N GLU A 259 19.03 -15.29 4.19
CA GLU A 259 18.00 -14.48 3.55
C GLU A 259 17.47 -15.21 2.31
N PHE A 260 16.15 -15.27 2.19
CA PHE A 260 15.45 -15.82 1.04
C PHE A 260 14.94 -14.65 0.19
N ASP A 261 15.36 -14.61 -1.08
CA ASP A 261 15.18 -13.47 -1.98
C ASP A 261 15.69 -12.16 -1.35
N PRO A 262 17.01 -12.07 -1.06
CA PRO A 262 17.61 -10.98 -0.28
C PRO A 262 17.50 -9.60 -0.94
N ASP A 263 17.35 -9.57 -2.27
CA ASP A 263 17.19 -8.34 -3.05
C ASP A 263 15.71 -8.13 -3.47
N HIS A 264 14.79 -8.89 -2.87
CA HIS A 264 13.34 -8.75 -2.99
C HIS A 264 12.83 -8.73 -4.45
N LEU A 265 13.39 -9.61 -5.28
CA LEU A 265 13.14 -9.65 -6.72
C LEU A 265 11.81 -10.30 -7.11
N ILE A 266 11.10 -10.92 -6.16
CA ILE A 266 9.87 -11.68 -6.41
C ILE A 266 8.71 -11.09 -5.60
N LEU A 267 7.60 -10.78 -6.27
CA LEU A 267 6.33 -10.45 -5.63
C LEU A 267 5.80 -11.68 -4.88
N LYS A 268 5.84 -11.65 -3.55
CA LYS A 268 5.48 -12.78 -2.70
C LYS A 268 5.03 -12.35 -1.30
N LYS A 269 4.24 -13.21 -0.66
CA LYS A 269 4.12 -13.23 0.81
C LYS A 269 5.09 -14.29 1.36
N MET A 270 5.69 -14.05 2.51
CA MET A 270 6.53 -15.07 3.13
C MET A 270 6.55 -15.02 4.66
N THR A 271 6.79 -16.18 5.26
CA THR A 271 7.19 -16.32 6.67
C THR A 271 8.47 -17.16 6.72
N LEU A 272 9.45 -16.74 7.51
CA LEU A 272 10.71 -17.45 7.68
C LEU A 272 10.94 -17.75 9.15
N ARG A 273 11.11 -19.02 9.51
CA ARG A 273 11.59 -19.43 10.82
C ARG A 273 13.09 -19.67 10.75
N LYS A 274 13.85 -18.88 11.50
CA LYS A 274 15.30 -19.02 11.69
C LYS A 274 15.68 -18.59 13.12
N PRO A 275 16.89 -18.95 13.62
CA PRO A 275 17.32 -18.58 14.96
C PRO A 275 17.28 -17.07 15.24
N GLN A 276 16.94 -16.67 16.47
CA GLN A 276 16.83 -15.26 16.88
C GLN A 276 18.09 -14.45 16.58
N LYS A 277 19.28 -15.02 16.82
CA LYS A 277 20.58 -14.38 16.52
C LYS A 277 20.70 -13.93 15.06
N MET A 278 20.07 -14.64 14.12
CA MET A 278 20.09 -14.27 12.70
C MET A 278 19.17 -13.09 12.39
N TRP A 279 18.01 -13.01 13.06
CA TRP A 279 17.13 -11.83 12.97
C TRP A 279 17.77 -10.59 13.58
N ALA A 280 18.41 -10.73 14.75
CA ALA A 280 19.17 -9.65 15.37
C ALA A 280 20.31 -9.16 14.45
N PHE A 281 21.05 -10.09 13.83
CA PHE A 281 22.06 -9.74 12.83
C PHE A 281 21.43 -8.99 11.65
N GLN A 282 20.35 -9.50 11.07
CA GLN A 282 19.70 -8.87 9.91
C GLN A 282 19.16 -7.47 10.20
N LEU A 283 18.56 -7.25 11.37
CA LEU A 283 18.08 -5.93 11.79
C LEU A 283 19.20 -4.87 11.78
N ILE A 284 20.42 -5.26 12.16
CA ILE A 284 21.55 -4.35 12.35
C ILE A 284 22.46 -4.29 11.11
N LYS A 285 22.62 -5.41 10.41
CA LYS A 285 23.63 -5.65 9.37
C LYS A 285 23.05 -6.06 8.02
N GLY A 286 21.72 -6.08 7.88
CA GLY A 286 21.05 -6.32 6.60
C GLY A 286 21.54 -5.35 5.53
N ARG A 287 21.79 -5.87 4.32
CA ARG A 287 22.43 -5.12 3.24
C ARG A 287 21.57 -3.97 2.75
N SER A 288 20.31 -4.25 2.40
CA SER A 288 19.32 -3.25 1.98
C SER A 288 18.49 -2.75 3.15
N ALA A 289 17.89 -1.57 3.01
CA ALA A 289 16.93 -1.09 4.00
C ALA A 289 15.75 -2.05 4.18
N TRP A 290 15.28 -2.68 3.10
CA TRP A 290 14.25 -3.70 3.14
C TRP A 290 14.66 -4.93 3.96
N SER A 291 15.86 -5.46 3.76
CA SER A 291 16.39 -6.54 4.59
C SER A 291 16.38 -6.17 6.08
N ARG A 292 16.84 -4.96 6.43
CA ARG A 292 16.87 -4.50 7.84
C ARG A 292 15.47 -4.40 8.44
N PHE A 293 14.53 -3.73 7.77
CA PHE A 293 13.19 -3.56 8.35
C PHE A 293 12.35 -4.84 8.33
N ALA A 294 12.61 -5.79 7.42
CA ALA A 294 11.95 -7.09 7.42
C ALA A 294 12.25 -7.91 8.69
N ALA A 295 13.38 -7.65 9.35
CA ALA A 295 13.73 -8.27 10.63
C ALA A 295 13.04 -7.61 11.84
N ALA A 296 12.43 -6.43 11.68
CA ALA A 296 11.92 -5.66 12.81
C ALA A 296 10.75 -6.34 13.53
N ALA A 297 9.76 -6.84 12.78
CA ALA A 297 8.61 -7.54 13.37
C ALA A 297 9.01 -8.84 14.08
N PRO A 298 9.83 -9.75 13.50
CA PRO A 298 10.35 -10.91 14.21
C PRO A 298 11.11 -10.56 15.51
N VAL A 299 11.91 -9.49 15.52
CA VAL A 299 12.64 -9.05 16.73
C VAL A 299 11.67 -8.48 17.77
N ALA A 300 10.69 -7.67 17.35
CA ALA A 300 9.70 -7.08 18.26
C ALA A 300 8.87 -8.15 18.99
N GLN A 301 8.57 -9.28 18.33
CA GLN A 301 7.81 -10.39 18.90
C GLN A 301 8.48 -11.07 20.10
N TRP A 302 9.78 -10.87 20.35
CA TRP A 302 10.43 -11.44 21.55
C TRP A 302 9.99 -10.73 22.83
N GLY A 303 9.58 -9.46 22.72
CA GLY A 303 8.94 -8.70 23.79
C GLY A 303 9.82 -8.34 25.00
N ASP A 304 11.05 -8.86 25.06
CA ASP A 304 12.00 -8.61 26.14
C ASP A 304 12.69 -7.24 26.03
N ALA A 305 13.22 -6.73 27.14
CA ALA A 305 13.80 -5.39 27.18
C ALA A 305 15.00 -5.20 26.22
N ALA A 306 15.78 -6.27 25.98
CA ALA A 306 16.98 -6.22 25.14
C ALA A 306 16.63 -6.16 23.65
N SER A 307 15.62 -6.91 23.20
CA SER A 307 15.12 -6.83 21.81
C SER A 307 14.50 -5.46 21.51
N LEU A 308 13.75 -4.89 22.45
CA LEU A 308 13.20 -3.54 22.29
C LEU A 308 14.30 -2.46 22.29
N GLU A 309 15.38 -2.64 23.06
CA GLU A 309 16.56 -1.76 23.00
C GLU A 309 17.25 -1.83 21.65
N MET A 310 17.40 -3.06 21.14
CA MET A 310 17.99 -3.30 19.84
C MET A 310 17.21 -2.59 18.73
N LEU A 311 15.87 -2.67 18.77
CA LEU A 311 15.00 -1.94 17.85
C LEU A 311 15.14 -0.43 17.98
N GLU A 312 15.12 0.12 19.18
CA GLU A 312 15.30 1.56 19.38
C GLU A 312 16.64 2.04 18.81
N ARG A 313 17.72 1.30 19.09
CA ARG A 313 19.05 1.61 18.57
C ARG A 313 19.12 1.49 17.05
N ALA A 314 18.45 0.49 16.47
CA ALA A 314 18.35 0.34 15.01
C ALA A 314 17.61 1.54 14.39
N ILE A 315 16.43 1.90 14.91
CA ILE A 315 15.64 3.05 14.43
C ILE A 315 16.46 4.35 14.45
N ARG A 316 17.20 4.61 15.53
CA ARG A 316 18.01 5.84 15.66
C ARG A 316 19.19 5.92 14.69
N ARG A 317 19.68 4.77 14.23
CA ARG A 317 20.86 4.66 13.35
C ARG A 317 20.49 4.40 11.90
N GLU A 318 19.23 4.09 11.62
CA GLU A 318 18.76 3.77 10.29
C GLU A 318 18.82 5.03 9.40
N PRO A 319 19.64 5.02 8.33
CA PRO A 319 19.73 6.15 7.42
C PRO A 319 18.45 6.36 6.61
N PHE A 320 17.76 5.27 6.24
CA PHE A 320 16.60 5.34 5.37
C PHE A 320 15.31 5.48 6.18
N TRP A 321 14.59 6.59 5.98
CA TRP A 321 13.40 6.92 6.77
C TRP A 321 12.29 5.86 6.67
N GLY A 322 12.12 5.22 5.50
CA GLY A 322 11.08 4.20 5.30
C GLY A 322 11.33 2.97 6.16
N ALA A 323 12.58 2.51 6.25
CA ALA A 323 12.97 1.42 7.14
C ALA A 323 12.77 1.79 8.62
N ALA A 324 13.14 3.01 9.01
CA ALA A 324 12.91 3.49 10.37
C ALA A 324 11.41 3.51 10.71
N CYS A 325 10.54 3.92 9.78
CA CYS A 325 9.09 3.87 9.96
C CYS A 325 8.58 2.45 10.22
N GLU A 326 8.99 1.45 9.42
CA GLU A 326 8.56 0.06 9.62
C GLU A 326 9.07 -0.51 10.96
N MET A 327 10.29 -0.15 11.37
CA MET A 327 10.83 -0.53 12.68
C MET A 327 10.06 0.11 13.84
N VAL A 328 9.64 1.37 13.71
CA VAL A 328 8.79 2.05 14.71
C VAL A 328 7.43 1.35 14.83
N ARG A 329 6.81 0.96 13.71
CA ARG A 329 5.55 0.19 13.74
C ARG A 329 5.72 -1.15 14.44
N ALA A 330 6.82 -1.86 14.17
CA ALA A 330 7.14 -3.11 14.85
C ALA A 330 7.27 -2.90 16.36
N LEU A 331 8.04 -1.89 16.81
CA LEU A 331 8.18 -1.54 18.22
C LEU A 331 6.83 -1.18 18.87
N GLY A 332 6.02 -0.37 18.19
CA GLY A 332 4.69 0.01 18.66
C GLY A 332 3.68 -1.13 18.74
N SER A 333 3.85 -2.21 17.98
CA SER A 333 2.97 -3.38 17.99
C SER A 333 3.05 -4.21 19.28
N VAL A 334 4.13 -4.06 20.07
CA VAL A 334 4.40 -4.86 21.28
C VAL A 334 3.49 -4.46 22.46
N LYS A 335 3.03 -3.20 22.49
CA LYS A 335 2.07 -2.68 23.49
C LYS A 335 2.48 -2.86 24.98
N THR A 336 3.77 -2.76 25.28
CA THR A 336 4.29 -2.79 26.67
C THR A 336 4.75 -1.42 27.16
N GLU A 337 4.86 -1.24 28.48
CA GLU A 337 5.42 -0.02 29.08
C GLU A 337 6.84 0.27 28.59
N SER A 338 7.66 -0.76 28.46
CA SER A 338 9.01 -0.64 27.88
C SER A 338 8.97 -0.09 26.45
N ALA A 339 8.09 -0.61 25.59
CA ALA A 339 7.92 -0.09 24.23
C ALA A 339 7.44 1.38 24.22
N PHE A 340 6.52 1.76 25.13
CA PHE A 340 6.05 3.13 25.26
C PHE A 340 7.19 4.11 25.62
N GLN A 341 8.02 3.78 26.61
CA GLN A 341 9.14 4.64 27.01
C GLN A 341 10.16 4.83 25.89
N ARG A 342 10.41 3.79 25.10
CA ARG A 342 11.30 3.88 23.93
C ARG A 342 10.72 4.75 22.83
N LEU A 343 9.44 4.56 22.47
CA LEU A 343 8.73 5.42 21.51
C LEU A 343 8.73 6.88 21.92
N LYS A 344 8.49 7.17 23.21
CA LYS A 344 8.62 8.53 23.77
C LYS A 344 10.00 9.12 23.50
N GLY A 345 11.06 8.33 23.65
CA GLY A 345 12.43 8.73 23.32
C GLY A 345 12.65 9.03 21.83
N LEU A 346 11.85 8.46 20.93
CA LEU A 346 11.95 8.61 19.47
C LEU A 346 11.21 9.83 18.91
N LEU A 347 10.37 10.51 19.70
CA LEU A 347 9.69 11.76 19.30
C LEU A 347 10.66 12.88 18.87
N LYS A 348 11.93 12.79 19.29
CA LYS A 348 12.99 13.76 18.96
C LYS A 348 13.58 13.57 17.55
N ILE A 349 13.17 12.54 16.81
CA ILE A 349 13.65 12.32 15.44
C ILE A 349 13.22 13.48 14.54
N LYS A 350 14.17 14.06 13.82
CA LYS A 350 13.97 15.25 12.96
C LYS A 350 13.13 14.94 11.72
N ASN A 351 13.31 13.77 11.11
CA ASN A 351 12.57 13.40 9.91
C ASN A 351 11.05 13.34 10.21
N PRO A 352 10.22 14.15 9.52
CA PRO A 352 8.79 14.26 9.82
C PRO A 352 8.03 12.95 9.51
N LYS A 353 8.42 12.21 8.46
CA LYS A 353 7.79 10.94 8.10
C LYS A 353 7.93 9.91 9.24
N VAL A 354 9.13 9.81 9.85
CA VAL A 354 9.37 8.93 11.00
C VAL A 354 8.65 9.43 12.25
N ARG A 355 8.75 10.74 12.56
CA ARG A 355 8.10 11.32 13.73
C ARG A 355 6.58 11.13 13.71
N ARG A 356 5.94 11.24 12.55
CA ARG A 356 4.52 10.94 12.35
C ARG A 356 4.16 9.52 12.80
N VAL A 357 4.95 8.53 12.37
CA VAL A 357 4.72 7.11 12.73
C VAL A 357 4.96 6.86 14.23
N VAL A 358 5.88 7.59 14.86
CA VAL A 358 6.06 7.53 16.33
C VAL A 358 4.80 8.04 17.05
N ILE A 359 4.20 9.14 16.59
CA ILE A 359 2.96 9.69 17.14
C ILE A 359 1.80 8.70 16.99
N GLU A 360 1.63 8.14 15.78
CA GLU A 360 0.65 7.09 15.50
C GLU A 360 0.83 5.89 16.45
N ALA A 361 2.08 5.42 16.62
CA ALA A 361 2.37 4.30 17.49
C ALA A 361 2.02 4.60 18.96
N LEU A 362 2.36 5.79 19.47
CA LEU A 362 2.07 6.21 20.84
C LEU A 362 0.57 6.35 21.13
N SER A 363 -0.24 6.74 20.15
CA SER A 363 -1.69 6.91 20.32
C SER A 363 -2.43 5.60 20.56
N GLN A 364 -1.81 4.48 20.17
CA GLN A 364 -2.35 3.14 20.34
C GLN A 364 -2.06 2.56 21.73
N PHE A 365 -1.43 3.31 22.62
CA PHE A 365 -1.22 2.92 24.02
C PHE A 365 -2.27 3.57 24.91
N SER A 366 -2.88 2.79 25.79
CA SER A 366 -3.75 3.28 26.87
C SER A 366 -2.92 3.89 28.01
N HIS A 367 -2.05 4.86 27.71
CA HIS A 367 -1.11 5.44 28.67
C HIS A 367 -1.41 6.93 28.95
N PRO A 368 -1.55 7.37 30.22
CA PRO A 368 -2.00 8.73 30.56
C PRO A 368 -1.03 9.83 30.10
N ALA A 369 0.26 9.52 29.98
CA ALA A 369 1.26 10.46 29.45
C ALA A 369 1.22 10.65 27.93
N ALA A 370 0.49 9.82 27.17
CA ALA A 370 0.44 9.94 25.70
C ALA A 370 -0.09 11.31 25.29
N GLY A 371 -1.25 11.73 25.79
CA GLY A 371 -1.86 13.01 25.41
C GLY A 371 -0.94 14.22 25.62
N PRO A 372 -0.36 14.42 26.83
CA PRO A 372 0.59 15.50 27.07
C PRO A 372 1.83 15.48 26.17
N LEU A 373 2.31 14.30 25.76
CA LEU A 373 3.43 14.17 24.82
C LEU A 373 3.04 14.57 23.39
N LEU A 374 1.81 14.29 22.97
CA LEU A 374 1.33 14.51 21.60
C LEU A 374 0.80 15.94 21.37
N ALA A 375 0.25 16.58 22.40
CA ALA A 375 -0.36 17.91 22.30
C ALA A 375 0.55 19.01 21.73
N PRO A 376 1.86 19.08 22.03
CA PRO A 376 2.77 20.05 21.40
C PRO A 376 2.82 19.93 19.87
N PHE A 377 2.80 18.72 19.33
CA PHE A 377 2.86 18.46 17.89
C PHE A 377 1.56 18.89 17.19
N ALA A 378 0.40 18.60 17.81
CA ALA A 378 -0.89 19.07 17.31
C ALA A 378 -1.00 20.61 17.31
N ARG A 379 -0.29 21.29 18.21
CA ARG A 379 -0.30 22.76 18.28
C ARG A 379 0.50 23.41 17.16
N ARG A 380 1.76 23.02 16.93
CA ARG A 380 2.69 23.78 16.06
C ARG A 380 3.84 22.96 15.45
N ASP A 381 3.64 21.74 14.93
CA ASP A 381 4.69 21.08 14.15
C ASP A 381 4.87 21.75 12.76
N PRO A 382 6.11 21.90 12.25
CA PRO A 382 6.34 22.39 10.89
C PRO A 382 5.66 21.53 9.82
N SER A 383 5.66 20.20 10.02
CA SER A 383 4.99 19.24 9.14
C SER A 383 3.48 19.26 9.38
N LEU A 384 2.74 19.45 8.28
CA LEU A 384 1.28 19.43 8.28
C LEU A 384 0.78 18.02 8.62
N HIS A 385 1.46 17.00 8.13
CA HIS A 385 1.08 15.61 8.36
C HIS A 385 1.36 15.15 9.79
N VAL A 386 2.46 15.60 10.40
CA VAL A 386 2.73 15.36 11.83
C VAL A 386 1.69 16.05 12.70
N GLN A 387 1.35 17.30 12.38
CA GLN A 387 0.32 18.04 13.11
C GLN A 387 -1.07 17.38 12.99
N ALA A 388 -1.46 16.96 11.79
CA ALA A 388 -2.71 16.26 11.52
C ALA A 388 -2.78 14.90 12.24
N GLU A 389 -1.69 14.12 12.21
CA GLU A 389 -1.62 12.84 12.91
C GLU A 389 -1.68 13.03 14.42
N ALA A 390 -1.03 14.05 14.97
CA ALA A 390 -1.16 14.38 16.39
C ALA A 390 -2.60 14.75 16.77
N CYS A 391 -3.35 15.44 15.91
CA CYS A 391 -4.77 15.70 16.15
C CYS A 391 -5.60 14.41 16.16
N ARG A 392 -5.39 13.52 15.19
CA ARG A 392 -6.04 12.20 15.15
C ARG A 392 -5.73 11.38 16.40
N ALA A 393 -4.45 11.32 16.75
CA ALA A 393 -3.94 10.59 17.89
C ALA A 393 -4.53 11.08 19.22
N LEU A 394 -4.61 12.40 19.44
CA LEU A 394 -5.24 12.96 20.65
C LEU A 394 -6.72 12.56 20.77
N GLY A 395 -7.44 12.54 19.64
CA GLY A 395 -8.81 12.05 19.59
C GLY A 395 -8.92 10.57 19.96
N ALA A 396 -8.03 9.74 19.42
CA ALA A 396 -8.02 8.30 19.68
C ALA A 396 -7.77 7.92 21.16
N LEU A 397 -7.14 8.81 21.95
CA LEU A 397 -6.99 8.64 23.39
C LEU A 397 -8.31 8.76 24.18
N ARG A 398 -9.35 9.33 23.57
CA ARG A 398 -10.69 9.53 24.17
C ARG A 398 -10.68 10.29 25.50
N ASP A 399 -9.77 11.25 25.63
CA ASP A 399 -9.70 12.15 26.78
C ASP A 399 -10.35 13.50 26.42
N PRO A 400 -11.50 13.86 27.01
CA PRO A 400 -12.26 15.06 26.67
C PRO A 400 -11.47 16.38 26.78
N LYS A 401 -10.39 16.41 27.57
CA LYS A 401 -9.56 17.62 27.74
C LYS A 401 -8.89 18.07 26.45
N TRP A 402 -8.78 17.20 25.45
CA TRP A 402 -8.19 17.53 24.15
C TRP A 402 -9.19 18.06 23.13
N LEU A 403 -10.50 17.92 23.37
CA LEU A 403 -11.54 18.39 22.44
C LEU A 403 -11.44 19.90 22.12
N PRO A 404 -11.16 20.80 23.09
CA PRO A 404 -10.97 22.22 22.78
C PRO A 404 -9.80 22.47 21.82
N LEU A 405 -8.71 21.72 21.96
CA LEU A 405 -7.57 21.81 21.05
C LEU A 405 -7.96 21.33 19.64
N LEU A 406 -8.64 20.20 19.50
CA LEU A 406 -9.11 19.70 18.20
C LEU A 406 -10.06 20.70 17.53
N ARG A 407 -11.02 21.26 18.27
CA ARG A 407 -11.94 22.29 17.76
C ARG A 407 -11.19 23.53 17.26
N SER A 408 -10.15 23.96 17.97
CA SER A 408 -9.34 25.11 17.54
C SER A 408 -8.64 24.87 16.19
N LYS A 409 -8.29 23.61 15.88
CA LYS A 409 -7.57 23.22 14.67
C LYS A 409 -8.44 23.18 13.42
N LEU A 410 -9.76 23.15 13.56
CA LEU A 410 -10.70 23.23 12.42
C LEU A 410 -10.61 24.56 11.66
N LYS A 411 -10.13 25.62 12.31
CA LYS A 411 -9.98 26.95 11.69
C LYS A 411 -8.62 27.16 11.02
N GLU A 412 -7.70 26.21 11.14
CA GLU A 412 -6.34 26.33 10.62
C GLU A 412 -6.32 26.05 9.12
N ARG A 413 -5.95 27.06 8.34
CA ARG A 413 -5.71 26.89 6.90
C ARG A 413 -4.40 26.15 6.68
N SER A 414 -4.46 25.10 5.88
CA SER A 414 -3.31 24.33 5.44
C SER A 414 -3.56 23.82 4.02
N TYR A 415 -2.50 23.48 3.29
CA TYR A 415 -2.62 22.78 2.01
C TYR A 415 -3.64 21.63 2.11
N ARG A 416 -4.66 21.66 1.25
CA ARG A 416 -5.79 20.72 1.17
C ARG A 416 -6.42 20.37 2.52
N ASP A 417 -6.49 21.35 3.43
CA ASP A 417 -7.15 21.23 4.73
C ASP A 417 -6.57 20.12 5.63
N VAL A 418 -5.34 19.64 5.37
CA VAL A 418 -4.69 18.51 6.07
C VAL A 418 -4.82 18.58 7.59
N VAL A 419 -4.55 19.73 8.21
CA VAL A 419 -4.61 19.89 9.66
C VAL A 419 -6.05 19.79 10.17
N SER A 420 -6.97 20.51 9.53
CA SER A 420 -8.39 20.48 9.91
C SER A 420 -9.02 19.10 9.70
N SER A 421 -8.63 18.37 8.65
CA SER A 421 -9.00 16.97 8.39
C SER A 421 -8.49 16.02 9.47
N GLY A 422 -7.25 16.22 9.95
CA GLY A 422 -6.72 15.52 11.11
C GLY A 422 -7.54 15.79 12.38
N ALA A 423 -7.97 17.04 12.59
CA ALA A 423 -8.82 17.43 13.71
C ALA A 423 -10.24 16.85 13.64
N LEU A 424 -10.88 16.84 12.46
CA LEU A 424 -12.16 16.16 12.21
C LEU A 424 -12.05 14.66 12.52
N SER A 425 -11.00 14.01 12.03
CA SER A 425 -10.72 12.59 12.33
C SER A 425 -10.53 12.35 13.83
N GLY A 426 -9.84 13.27 14.51
CA GLY A 426 -9.65 13.22 15.96
C GLY A 426 -10.97 13.37 16.74
N LEU A 427 -11.82 14.33 16.35
CA LEU A 427 -13.16 14.51 16.93
C LEU A 427 -14.04 13.28 16.72
N ALA A 428 -13.88 12.58 15.58
CA ALA A 428 -14.58 11.33 15.35
C ALA A 428 -14.08 10.23 16.31
N SER A 429 -12.76 10.06 16.38
CA SER A 429 -12.09 9.03 17.17
C SER A 429 -12.30 9.18 18.68
N SER A 430 -12.61 10.40 19.16
CA SER A 430 -12.94 10.65 20.58
C SER A 430 -14.27 10.02 21.00
N ARG A 431 -15.15 9.69 20.03
CA ARG A 431 -16.51 9.17 20.26
C ARG A 431 -17.38 10.06 21.16
N ASP A 432 -17.10 11.36 21.15
CA ASP A 432 -17.86 12.32 21.93
C ASP A 432 -19.11 12.75 21.14
N VAL A 433 -20.30 12.58 21.71
CA VAL A 433 -21.57 12.90 21.03
C VAL A 433 -21.64 14.37 20.60
N SER A 434 -20.98 15.28 21.32
CA SER A 434 -20.92 16.70 20.96
C SER A 434 -20.11 16.97 19.68
N ALA A 435 -19.35 15.99 19.18
CA ALA A 435 -18.67 16.08 17.89
C ALA A 435 -19.64 15.94 16.71
N LEU A 436 -20.77 15.24 16.87
CA LEU A 436 -21.70 14.94 15.78
C LEU A 436 -22.15 16.20 15.04
N GLU A 437 -22.63 17.21 15.76
CA GLU A 437 -23.10 18.47 15.17
C GLU A 437 -21.97 19.24 14.49
N ILE A 438 -20.74 19.14 15.01
CA ILE A 438 -19.57 19.75 14.37
C ILE A 438 -19.29 19.06 13.04
N LEU A 439 -19.21 17.73 13.04
CA LEU A 439 -18.94 16.95 11.84
C LEU A 439 -20.02 17.19 10.77
N ARG A 440 -21.30 17.27 11.16
CA ARG A 440 -22.41 17.61 10.26
C ARG A 440 -22.29 18.98 9.62
N ARG A 441 -21.84 20.01 10.36
CA ARG A 441 -21.63 21.34 9.79
C ARG A 441 -20.45 21.37 8.83
N ASN A 442 -19.37 20.65 9.16
CA ASN A 442 -18.14 20.61 8.37
C ASN A 442 -18.26 19.70 7.12
N SER A 443 -19.31 18.89 6.99
CA SER A 443 -19.57 18.07 5.80
C SER A 443 -20.34 18.80 4.69
N LEU A 444 -20.77 20.05 4.94
CA LEU A 444 -21.57 20.86 4.01
C LEU A 444 -20.76 22.03 3.43
N PRO A 445 -21.19 22.63 2.30
CA PRO A 445 -20.64 23.89 1.80
C PRO A 445 -20.67 25.02 2.85
N PRO A 446 -19.73 25.99 2.81
CA PRO A 446 -18.76 26.27 1.75
C PRO A 446 -17.39 25.58 1.93
N HIS A 447 -17.29 24.56 2.80
CA HIS A 447 -16.03 23.83 2.98
C HIS A 447 -15.59 23.12 1.70
N SER A 448 -14.27 22.94 1.53
CA SER A 448 -13.71 22.23 0.36
C SER A 448 -14.15 20.77 0.31
N ALA A 449 -14.09 20.15 -0.87
CA ALA A 449 -14.39 18.73 -1.05
C ALA A 449 -13.57 17.83 -0.11
N TYR A 450 -12.26 18.11 0.05
CA TYR A 450 -11.37 17.33 0.93
C TYR A 450 -11.78 17.40 2.40
N HIS A 451 -12.13 18.60 2.86
CA HIS A 451 -12.60 18.82 4.22
C HIS A 451 -13.95 18.12 4.45
N ARG A 452 -14.90 18.31 3.52
CA ARG A 452 -16.23 17.71 3.57
C ARG A 452 -16.17 16.18 3.56
N LEU A 453 -15.37 15.58 2.68
CA LEU A 453 -15.15 14.12 2.62
C LEU A 453 -14.65 13.57 3.94
N THR A 454 -13.71 14.26 4.58
CA THR A 454 -13.19 13.85 5.88
C THR A 454 -14.27 13.93 6.96
N ALA A 455 -15.10 14.98 6.94
CA ALA A 455 -16.23 15.11 7.85
C ALA A 455 -17.30 14.01 7.61
N ILE A 456 -17.63 13.70 6.36
CA ILE A 456 -18.57 12.61 6.01
C ILE A 456 -18.03 11.25 6.48
N ARG A 457 -16.74 10.98 6.27
CA ARG A 457 -16.07 9.78 6.79
C ARG A 457 -16.12 9.73 8.31
N ALA A 458 -15.82 10.84 8.96
CA ALA A 458 -15.89 10.94 10.42
C ALA A 458 -17.32 10.69 10.95
N LEU A 459 -18.36 11.10 10.22
CA LEU A 459 -19.75 10.86 10.60
C LEU A 459 -20.13 9.37 10.59
N SER A 460 -19.47 8.53 9.77
CA SER A 460 -19.78 7.10 9.74
C SER A 460 -19.53 6.40 11.09
N ASP A 461 -18.61 6.92 11.91
CA ASP A 461 -18.34 6.39 13.25
C ASP A 461 -19.53 6.59 14.21
N TYR A 462 -20.43 7.53 13.92
CA TYR A 462 -21.62 7.85 14.70
C TYR A 462 -22.89 7.21 14.14
N TYR A 463 -22.78 6.46 13.04
CA TYR A 463 -23.91 5.92 12.30
C TYR A 463 -24.95 5.20 13.17
N LYS A 464 -24.50 4.37 14.12
CA LYS A 464 -25.39 3.56 14.98
C LYS A 464 -26.22 4.39 15.96
N ILE A 465 -25.78 5.60 16.28
CA ILE A 465 -26.44 6.49 17.25
C ILE A 465 -27.07 7.72 16.60
N TRP A 466 -27.04 7.79 15.26
CA TRP A 466 -27.65 8.86 14.48
C TRP A 466 -28.74 8.28 13.55
N PRO A 467 -30.01 8.30 13.98
CA PRO A 467 -31.12 7.68 13.23
C PRO A 467 -31.25 8.17 11.78
N ASP A 468 -30.97 9.46 11.55
CA ASP A 468 -31.07 10.12 10.24
C ASP A 468 -29.78 9.99 9.40
N ALA A 469 -28.81 9.18 9.82
CA ALA A 469 -27.56 9.03 9.08
C ALA A 469 -27.78 8.52 7.65
N VAL A 470 -28.57 7.45 7.45
CA VAL A 470 -28.82 6.91 6.10
C VAL A 470 -29.54 7.93 5.21
N PRO A 471 -30.70 8.50 5.61
CA PRO A 471 -31.35 9.51 4.77
C PRO A 471 -30.45 10.68 4.43
N TRP A 472 -29.61 11.11 5.39
CA TRP A 472 -28.68 12.20 5.15
C TRP A 472 -27.57 11.84 4.16
N ILE A 473 -26.96 10.64 4.27
CA ILE A 473 -25.95 10.18 3.31
C ILE A 473 -26.57 9.95 1.93
N CYS A 474 -27.81 9.46 1.86
CA CYS A 474 -28.55 9.34 0.60
C CYS A 474 -28.67 10.67 -0.14
N ASN A 475 -28.81 11.80 0.55
CA ASN A 475 -28.86 13.11 -0.10
C ASN A 475 -27.50 13.54 -0.70
N LEU A 476 -26.39 12.93 -0.27
CA LEU A 476 -25.06 13.24 -0.80
C LEU A 476 -24.73 12.48 -2.09
N ILE A 477 -25.51 11.47 -2.48
CA ILE A 477 -25.26 10.75 -3.74
C ILE A 477 -25.48 11.61 -4.98
N THR A 478 -26.16 12.75 -4.83
CA THR A 478 -26.39 13.74 -5.89
C THR A 478 -25.52 14.98 -5.70
N ASP A 479 -24.50 14.93 -4.82
CA ASP A 479 -23.56 16.03 -4.65
C ASP A 479 -22.88 16.37 -5.99
N PRO A 480 -22.73 17.67 -6.32
CA PRO A 480 -22.08 18.07 -7.57
C PRO A 480 -20.60 17.69 -7.60
N ASP A 481 -19.96 17.50 -6.45
CA ASP A 481 -18.59 17.00 -6.36
C ASP A 481 -18.56 15.46 -6.47
N GLU A 482 -17.94 14.96 -7.54
CA GLU A 482 -17.89 13.52 -7.83
C GLU A 482 -17.19 12.73 -6.69
N ARG A 483 -16.18 13.30 -6.04
CA ARG A 483 -15.54 12.62 -4.91
C ARG A 483 -16.53 12.41 -3.77
N VAL A 484 -17.35 13.42 -3.47
CA VAL A 484 -18.36 13.36 -2.40
C VAL A 484 -19.44 12.35 -2.74
N ASN A 485 -19.98 12.38 -3.95
CA ASN A 485 -21.07 11.50 -4.32
C ASN A 485 -20.64 10.02 -4.39
N LEU A 486 -19.48 9.71 -4.98
CA LEU A 486 -18.96 8.35 -5.07
C LEU A 486 -18.64 7.81 -3.67
N TYR A 487 -18.07 8.66 -2.80
CA TYR A 487 -17.80 8.28 -1.42
C TYR A 487 -19.08 8.00 -0.64
N ALA A 488 -20.13 8.79 -0.82
CA ALA A 488 -21.44 8.55 -0.21
C ALA A 488 -22.03 7.21 -0.66
N ILE A 489 -21.96 6.88 -1.95
CA ILE A 489 -22.43 5.60 -2.50
C ILE A 489 -21.65 4.43 -1.89
N THR A 490 -20.31 4.51 -1.85
CA THR A 490 -19.47 3.48 -1.21
C THR A 490 -19.83 3.29 0.25
N LEU A 491 -20.01 4.41 0.98
CA LEU A 491 -20.35 4.37 2.39
C LEU A 491 -21.71 3.70 2.62
N LEU A 492 -22.74 4.02 1.83
CA LEU A 492 -24.06 3.37 1.92
C LEU A 492 -23.96 1.85 1.71
N GLY A 493 -23.14 1.40 0.75
CA GLY A 493 -22.87 -0.02 0.55
C GLY A 493 -22.19 -0.70 1.76
N GLN A 494 -21.25 -0.01 2.42
CA GLN A 494 -20.57 -0.51 3.62
C GLN A 494 -21.47 -0.57 4.86
N LEU A 495 -22.49 0.28 4.92
CA LEU A 495 -23.44 0.31 6.03
C LEU A 495 -24.43 -0.85 5.99
N GLU A 496 -24.63 -1.48 4.83
CA GLU A 496 -25.52 -2.63 4.62
C GLU A 496 -26.95 -2.40 5.16
N ASP A 497 -27.47 -1.17 4.99
CA ASP A 497 -28.80 -0.75 5.46
C ASP A 497 -29.78 -0.62 4.29
N GLU A 498 -30.91 -1.34 4.40
CA GLU A 498 -31.91 -1.46 3.33
C GLU A 498 -32.55 -0.11 2.96
N ARG A 499 -32.57 0.86 3.88
CA ARG A 499 -33.10 2.21 3.62
C ARG A 499 -32.34 2.94 2.51
N ALA A 500 -31.11 2.53 2.21
CA ALA A 500 -30.31 3.09 1.13
C ALA A 500 -30.68 2.58 -0.26
N LEU A 501 -31.39 1.44 -0.37
CA LEU A 501 -31.59 0.74 -1.64
C LEU A 501 -32.28 1.60 -2.70
N GLY A 502 -33.35 2.32 -2.36
CA GLY A 502 -34.06 3.16 -3.33
C GLY A 502 -33.19 4.29 -3.90
N ALA A 503 -32.33 4.88 -3.07
CA ALA A 503 -31.42 5.93 -3.48
C ALA A 503 -30.30 5.37 -4.38
N LEU A 504 -29.73 4.22 -4.01
CA LEU A 504 -28.72 3.53 -4.80
C LEU A 504 -29.25 3.02 -6.15
N GLN A 505 -30.48 2.49 -6.18
CA GLN A 505 -31.15 2.08 -7.43
C GLN A 505 -31.40 3.25 -8.38
N THR A 506 -31.56 4.46 -7.83
CA THR A 506 -31.61 5.68 -8.64
C THR A 506 -30.22 5.98 -9.21
N ALA A 507 -29.16 5.89 -8.39
CA ALA A 507 -27.78 6.05 -8.84
C ALA A 507 -27.31 5.00 -9.87
N GLN A 508 -27.89 3.79 -9.88
CA GLN A 508 -27.66 2.79 -10.94
C GLN A 508 -28.11 3.26 -12.33
N LYS A 509 -28.94 4.30 -12.41
CA LYS A 509 -29.43 4.92 -13.65
C LYS A 509 -28.74 6.25 -13.96
N ASP A 510 -27.73 6.64 -13.19
CA ASP A 510 -27.01 7.89 -13.35
C ASP A 510 -26.30 7.95 -14.73
N PRO A 511 -26.25 9.11 -15.41
CA PRO A 511 -25.52 9.24 -16.68
C PRO A 511 -24.01 8.95 -16.54
N ASN A 512 -23.40 9.22 -15.38
CA ASN A 512 -22.02 8.88 -15.09
C ASN A 512 -21.90 7.38 -14.80
N SER A 513 -21.13 6.70 -15.63
CA SER A 513 -20.90 5.27 -15.53
C SER A 513 -20.10 4.83 -14.31
N ARG A 514 -19.29 5.71 -13.70
CA ARG A 514 -18.61 5.44 -12.42
C ARG A 514 -19.63 5.40 -11.29
N VAL A 515 -20.57 6.36 -11.27
CA VAL A 515 -21.67 6.38 -10.31
C VAL A 515 -22.49 5.09 -10.41
N ARG A 516 -22.84 4.66 -11.63
CA ARG A 516 -23.52 3.38 -11.85
C ARG A 516 -22.73 2.18 -11.30
N ALA A 517 -21.43 2.10 -11.61
CA ALA A 517 -20.57 1.00 -11.16
C ALA A 517 -20.49 0.91 -9.63
N TYR A 518 -20.33 2.04 -8.96
CA TYR A 518 -20.26 2.11 -7.50
C TYR A 518 -21.63 1.80 -6.86
N ALA A 519 -22.72 2.24 -7.49
CA ALA A 519 -24.08 1.95 -7.03
C ALA A 519 -24.42 0.47 -7.16
N ASP A 520 -24.02 -0.19 -8.25
CA ASP A 520 -24.16 -1.64 -8.42
C ASP A 520 -23.44 -2.41 -7.31
N GLU A 521 -22.15 -2.11 -7.07
CA GLU A 521 -21.37 -2.76 -6.00
C GLU A 521 -22.00 -2.54 -4.62
N ALA A 522 -22.54 -1.35 -4.36
CA ALA A 522 -23.22 -1.03 -3.11
C ALA A 522 -24.54 -1.82 -2.94
N VAL A 523 -25.35 -1.92 -4.00
CA VAL A 523 -26.61 -2.69 -3.99
C VAL A 523 -26.33 -4.18 -3.80
N GLU A 524 -25.33 -4.73 -4.51
CA GLU A 524 -24.90 -6.13 -4.35
C GLU A 524 -24.46 -6.41 -2.91
N LYS A 525 -23.65 -5.54 -2.30
CA LYS A 525 -23.22 -5.67 -0.90
C LYS A 525 -24.40 -5.66 0.08
N ILE A 526 -25.31 -4.71 -0.07
CA ILE A 526 -26.50 -4.64 0.80
C ILE A 526 -27.33 -5.92 0.63
N SER A 527 -27.57 -6.36 -0.61
CA SER A 527 -28.37 -7.55 -0.90
C SER A 527 -27.77 -8.82 -0.30
N ALA A 528 -26.46 -9.03 -0.47
CA ALA A 528 -25.73 -10.15 0.13
C ALA A 528 -25.76 -10.10 1.66
N GLY A 529 -25.64 -8.91 2.25
CA GLY A 529 -25.75 -8.70 3.70
C GLY A 529 -27.13 -9.08 4.26
N ILE A 530 -28.21 -8.76 3.53
CA ILE A 530 -29.58 -9.14 3.88
C ILE A 530 -29.75 -10.67 3.83
N GLU A 531 -29.31 -11.31 2.75
CA GLU A 531 -29.37 -12.76 2.59
C GLU A 531 -28.62 -13.50 3.70
N ALA A 532 -27.40 -13.05 4.03
CA ALA A 532 -26.60 -13.61 5.11
C ALA A 532 -27.28 -13.46 6.48
N LYS A 533 -27.96 -12.33 6.75
CA LYS A 533 -28.74 -12.13 7.99
C LYS A 533 -29.96 -13.05 8.03
N ASN A 534 -30.65 -13.26 6.92
CA ASN A 534 -31.82 -14.13 6.83
C ASN A 534 -31.45 -15.61 7.00
N ASN A 535 -30.32 -16.05 6.44
CA ASN A 535 -29.81 -17.41 6.59
C ASN A 535 -29.30 -17.73 8.00
N LYS A 536 -28.92 -16.72 8.81
CA LYS A 536 -28.55 -16.91 10.23
C LYS A 536 -29.74 -16.95 11.19
N LYS A 537 -30.93 -16.53 10.74
CA LYS A 537 -32.17 -16.53 11.53
C LYS A 537 -33.03 -17.77 11.27
N LYS A 538 -32.74 -18.53 10.22
CA LYS A 538 -33.24 -19.88 9.97
C LYS A 538 -32.29 -20.88 10.62
#